data_AF-A0A2J8RX35-F1
#
_entry.id   AF-A0A2J8RX35-F1
#
_cell.length_a   1.000
_cell.length_b   1.000
_cell.length_c   1.000
_cell.angle_alpha   90.00
_cell.angle_beta   90.00
_cell.angle_gamma   90.00
#
_symmetry.space_group_name_H-M   'P 1'
#
loop_
_entity.id
_entity.type
_entity.pdbx_description
1 polymer ?
#
loop_
_entity_poly.entity_id
_entity_poly.type
_entity_poly.pdbx_seq_one_letter_code
_entity_poly.pdbx_strand_id
1 'polypeptide(L)'
;MCKRTDPAPVTIALDSLSWLLLRLPCTTLCQALHAVSHQDSCPGDSSPVGKVSVLGLLHEELHGPGPVGVLSSLAQTEVTLGGTMGHASAHILCRRPRQRPTDQTQWFSILPDFSLDLQQGPSVESQPYSDPHIPLVDPTTHLTFNLHLSKKEREARDSLTLPFQFSSEKQQALLRPRPDQATSHIFYEPDAYDDLDQEDPDDDLDI
;
A
#
# COMPACT_ATOMS: atom_id res chain seq x y z
N MET A 1 18.87 47.41 -5.70
CA MET A 1 17.80 46.40 -5.87
C MET A 1 18.47 45.06 -6.12
N CYS A 2 18.73 44.29 -5.05
CA CYS A 2 19.34 42.97 -5.17
C CYS A 2 18.25 41.98 -5.58
N LYS A 3 18.40 41.36 -6.75
CA LYS A 3 17.53 40.26 -7.19
C LYS A 3 17.78 39.09 -6.25
N ARG A 4 16.78 38.72 -5.43
CA ARG A 4 16.79 37.45 -4.71
C ARG A 4 16.63 36.36 -5.76
N THR A 5 17.70 35.62 -6.01
CA THR A 5 17.66 34.38 -6.78
C THR A 5 17.08 33.33 -5.84
N ASP A 6 15.92 32.77 -6.20
CA ASP A 6 15.36 31.65 -5.44
C ASP A 6 16.36 30.48 -5.45
N PRO A 7 16.49 29.70 -4.37
CA PRO A 7 17.47 28.63 -4.30
C PRO A 7 16.98 27.47 -5.15
N ALA A 8 17.81 27.06 -6.11
CA ALA A 8 17.54 25.89 -6.92
C ALA A 8 17.49 24.62 -6.05
N PRO A 9 16.64 23.63 -6.38
CA PRO A 9 16.66 22.34 -5.72
C PRO A 9 18.01 21.66 -5.92
N VAL A 10 18.57 21.09 -4.86
CA VAL A 10 19.87 20.39 -4.88
C VAL A 10 19.62 18.90 -4.71
N THR A 11 20.17 18.08 -5.59
CA THR A 11 20.10 16.61 -5.49
C THR A 11 21.47 16.06 -5.11
N ILE A 12 21.53 15.30 -4.02
CA ILE A 12 22.72 14.57 -3.58
C ILE A 12 22.53 13.11 -3.98
N ALA A 13 23.42 12.60 -4.83
CA ALA A 13 23.43 11.20 -5.25
C ALA A 13 24.48 10.41 -4.46
N LEU A 14 24.06 9.32 -3.83
CA LEU A 14 24.88 8.39 -3.08
C LEU A 14 24.95 7.07 -3.86
N ASP A 15 26.14 6.74 -4.35
CA ASP A 15 26.39 5.59 -5.22
C ASP A 15 26.12 4.23 -4.53
N SER A 16 26.34 4.11 -3.22
CA SER A 16 26.02 2.88 -2.50
C SER A 16 25.73 3.11 -1.03
N LEU A 17 24.45 3.04 -0.66
CA LEU A 17 24.01 2.97 0.75
C LEU A 17 24.40 1.65 1.39
N SER A 18 24.53 0.59 0.59
CA SER A 18 24.94 -0.73 1.08
C SER A 18 26.31 -0.70 1.73
N TRP A 19 27.27 0.02 1.14
CA TRP A 19 28.59 0.16 1.71
C TRP A 19 28.58 0.89 3.08
N LEU A 20 27.67 1.85 3.27
CA LEU A 20 27.51 2.57 4.53
C LEU A 20 26.86 1.69 5.60
N LEU A 21 25.82 0.93 5.24
CA LEU A 21 25.15 -0.02 6.15
C LEU A 21 26.09 -1.12 6.67
N LEU A 22 27.13 -1.48 5.90
CA LEU A 22 28.14 -2.45 6.34
C LEU A 22 29.11 -1.90 7.40
N ARG A 23 29.20 -0.57 7.54
CA ARG A 23 30.20 0.11 8.40
C ARG A 23 29.57 0.89 9.54
N LEU A 24 28.33 1.31 9.40
CA LEU A 24 27.60 2.15 10.33
C LEU A 24 26.30 1.48 10.75
N PRO A 25 25.83 1.70 11.98
CA PRO A 25 24.49 1.30 12.38
C PRO A 25 23.44 1.94 11.46
N CYS A 26 22.40 1.17 11.12
CA CYS A 26 21.28 1.64 10.29
C CYS A 26 20.64 2.93 10.86
N THR A 27 20.51 3.01 12.19
CA THR A 27 19.98 4.20 12.88
C THR A 27 20.80 5.46 12.61
N THR A 28 22.13 5.38 12.67
CA THR A 28 23.04 6.49 12.39
C THR A 28 22.91 6.95 10.94
N LEU A 29 22.80 5.99 10.01
CA LEU A 29 22.60 6.31 8.60
C LEU A 29 21.26 7.03 8.36
N CYS A 30 20.17 6.51 8.93
CA CYS A 30 18.85 7.14 8.82
C CYS A 30 18.83 8.55 9.41
N GLN A 31 19.46 8.76 10.56
CA GLN A 31 19.60 10.09 11.17
C GLN A 31 20.39 11.05 10.27
N ALA A 32 21.49 10.59 9.67
CA ALA A 32 22.28 11.39 8.75
C ALA A 32 21.48 11.77 7.48
N LEU A 33 20.79 10.80 6.87
CA LEU A 33 19.93 11.02 5.70
C LEU A 33 18.77 11.98 6.01
N HIS A 34 18.18 11.86 7.20
CA HIS A 34 17.13 12.77 7.66
C HIS A 34 17.68 14.19 7.86
N ALA A 35 18.83 14.34 8.54
CA ALA A 35 19.46 15.65 8.76
C ALA A 35 19.87 16.34 7.45
N VAL A 36 20.33 15.58 6.46
CA VAL A 36 20.70 16.12 5.15
C VAL A 36 19.48 16.55 4.35
N SER A 37 18.39 15.79 4.40
CA SER A 37 17.14 16.14 3.70
C SER A 37 16.37 17.29 4.36
N HIS A 38 16.49 17.43 5.69
CA HIS A 38 15.89 18.47 6.50
C HIS A 38 16.95 19.42 7.03
N GLN A 39 17.85 19.95 6.17
CA GLN A 39 18.77 21.00 6.61
C GLN A 39 17.96 22.11 7.28
N ASP A 40 18.19 22.24 8.60
CA ASP A 40 17.34 22.98 9.51
C ASP A 40 17.07 24.37 8.97
N SER A 41 15.79 24.67 8.78
CA SER A 41 15.32 26.04 8.77
C SER A 41 15.59 26.61 10.17
N CYS A 42 16.79 27.16 10.39
CA CYS A 42 17.06 27.93 11.59
C CYS A 42 15.94 28.97 11.75
N PRO A 43 15.28 29.08 12.92
CA PRO A 43 14.13 29.99 13.10
C PRO A 43 14.49 31.48 13.06
N GLY A 44 15.68 31.85 12.58
CA GLY A 44 16.17 33.22 12.52
C GLY A 44 16.74 33.66 11.17
N ASP A 45 16.91 32.77 10.18
CA ASP A 45 17.44 33.14 8.85
C ASP A 45 16.34 33.00 7.79
N SER A 46 15.80 34.14 7.35
CA SER A 46 14.73 34.24 6.34
C SER A 46 15.24 33.98 4.91
N SER A 47 16.19 33.06 4.76
CA SER A 47 16.61 32.56 3.46
C SER A 47 15.71 31.38 3.11
N PRO A 48 15.04 31.36 1.95
CA PRO A 48 14.47 30.10 1.47
C PRO A 48 15.63 29.10 1.40
N VAL A 49 15.59 28.03 2.17
CA VAL A 49 16.55 26.93 2.00
C VAL A 49 15.99 26.09 0.85
N GLY A 50 16.80 25.87 -0.19
CA GLY A 50 16.41 25.05 -1.33
C GLY A 50 16.08 23.63 -0.86
N LYS A 51 15.02 23.02 -1.43
CA LYS A 51 14.67 21.64 -1.14
C LYS A 51 15.85 20.74 -1.52
N VAL A 52 16.43 20.03 -0.55
CA VAL A 52 17.48 19.03 -0.79
C VAL A 52 16.83 17.68 -1.02
N SER A 53 17.12 17.05 -2.16
CA SER A 53 16.73 15.68 -2.48
C SER A 53 17.92 14.75 -2.31
N VAL A 54 17.74 13.60 -1.68
CA VAL A 54 18.78 12.58 -1.55
C VAL A 54 18.36 11.35 -2.33
N LEU A 55 19.20 10.95 -3.28
CA LEU A 55 19.06 9.72 -4.06
C LEU A 55 20.15 8.76 -3.61
N GLY A 56 19.79 7.53 -3.25
CA GLY A 56 20.75 6.52 -2.83
C GLY A 56 20.46 5.17 -3.45
N LEU A 57 21.50 4.47 -3.93
CA LEU A 57 21.40 3.11 -4.42
C LEU A 57 21.57 2.11 -3.28
N LEU A 58 20.64 1.17 -3.16
CA LEU A 58 20.66 0.09 -2.17
C LEU A 58 20.60 -1.26 -2.89
N HIS A 59 21.49 -2.16 -2.49
CA HIS A 59 21.53 -3.55 -2.95
C HIS A 59 20.81 -4.43 -1.93
N GLU A 60 19.58 -4.84 -2.23
CA GLU A 60 18.72 -5.61 -1.32
C GLU A 60 19.34 -6.96 -0.94
N GLU A 61 20.07 -7.59 -1.86
CA GLU A 61 20.73 -8.89 -1.68
C GLU A 61 21.81 -8.91 -0.59
N LEU A 62 22.30 -7.73 -0.17
CA LEU A 62 23.34 -7.60 0.86
C LEU A 62 22.78 -7.39 2.27
N HIS A 63 21.47 -7.13 2.43
CA HIS A 63 20.87 -6.74 3.70
C HIS A 63 19.66 -7.60 4.06
N GLY A 64 19.40 -7.75 5.35
CA GLY A 64 18.16 -8.36 5.82
C GLY A 64 16.95 -7.44 5.61
N PRO A 65 15.72 -7.97 5.80
CA PRO A 65 14.49 -7.19 5.60
C PRO A 65 14.37 -6.00 6.57
N GLY A 66 15.05 -6.03 7.73
CA GLY A 66 15.02 -4.95 8.72
C GLY A 66 15.61 -3.63 8.21
N PRO A 67 16.92 -3.56 7.90
CA PRO A 67 17.54 -2.34 7.38
C PRO A 67 16.90 -1.80 6.10
N VAL A 68 16.50 -2.71 5.18
CA VAL A 68 15.83 -2.35 3.93
C VAL A 68 14.48 -1.69 4.23
N GLY A 69 13.65 -2.28 5.09
CA GLY A 69 12.34 -1.73 5.47
C GLY A 69 12.44 -0.36 6.16
N VAL A 70 13.44 -0.16 7.03
CA VAL A 70 13.66 1.15 7.68
C VAL A 70 14.05 2.21 6.65
N LEU A 71 14.96 1.91 5.73
CA LEU A 71 15.33 2.87 4.67
C LEU A 71 14.18 3.15 3.70
N SER A 72 13.41 2.12 3.33
CA SER A 72 12.19 2.25 2.54
C SER A 72 11.18 3.20 3.21
N SER A 73 10.99 3.08 4.53
CA SER A 73 10.09 3.97 5.28
C SER A 73 10.53 5.44 5.32
N LEU A 74 11.83 5.70 5.20
CA LEU A 74 12.40 7.05 5.13
C LEU A 74 12.25 7.67 3.72
N ALA A 75 12.15 6.84 2.69
CA ALA A 75 12.12 7.27 1.30
C ALA A 75 10.73 7.74 0.85
N GLN A 76 10.67 8.92 0.22
CA GLN A 76 9.46 9.43 -0.44
C GLN A 76 9.15 8.66 -1.73
N THR A 77 10.19 8.22 -2.43
CA THR A 77 10.08 7.42 -3.64
C THR A 77 11.08 6.29 -3.56
N GLU A 78 10.61 5.09 -3.83
CA GLU A 78 11.40 3.86 -3.86
C GLU A 78 11.26 3.27 -5.26
N VAL A 79 12.40 2.87 -5.84
CA VAL A 79 12.46 2.28 -7.17
C VAL A 79 13.19 0.95 -7.06
N THR A 80 12.45 -0.14 -7.11
CA THR A 80 13.01 -1.50 -7.08
C THR A 80 13.16 -1.99 -8.51
N LEU A 81 14.40 -2.28 -8.91
CA LEU A 81 14.71 -2.79 -10.24
C LEU A 81 14.68 -4.32 -10.22
N GLY A 82 13.96 -4.91 -11.16
CA GLY A 82 13.85 -6.35 -11.34
C GLY A 82 13.94 -6.75 -12.82
N GLY A 83 13.92 -8.04 -13.09
CA GLY A 83 13.88 -8.56 -14.46
C GLY A 83 14.26 -10.02 -14.57
N THR A 84 13.55 -10.75 -15.41
CA THR A 84 13.89 -12.11 -15.84
C THR A 84 14.32 -12.06 -17.30
N MET A 85 15.35 -12.82 -17.69
CA MET A 85 15.99 -12.83 -19.03
C MET A 85 15.11 -12.26 -20.16
N GLY A 86 15.42 -11.02 -20.58
CA GLY A 86 14.81 -10.36 -21.74
C GLY A 86 13.94 -9.13 -21.43
N HIS A 87 13.42 -9.00 -20.21
CA HIS A 87 12.62 -7.83 -19.80
C HIS A 87 13.06 -7.31 -18.43
N ALA A 88 13.37 -6.02 -18.35
CA ALA A 88 13.62 -5.33 -17.09
C ALA A 88 12.35 -4.59 -16.63
N SER A 89 12.10 -4.62 -15.33
CA SER A 89 11.01 -3.91 -14.67
C SER A 89 11.54 -2.97 -13.60
N ALA A 90 10.85 -1.85 -13.41
CA ALA A 90 11.03 -0.93 -12.31
C ALA A 90 9.69 -0.83 -11.56
N HIS A 91 9.68 -1.26 -10.30
CA HIS A 91 8.56 -1.05 -9.38
C HIS A 91 8.79 0.26 -8.65
N ILE A 92 7.88 1.22 -8.82
CA ILE A 92 8.02 2.59 -8.33
C ILE A 92 6.92 2.83 -7.30
N LEU A 93 7.34 2.99 -6.04
CA LEU A 93 6.46 3.29 -4.93
C LEU A 93 6.65 4.75 -4.52
N CYS A 94 5.61 5.57 -4.69
CA CYS A 94 5.59 6.98 -4.36
C CYS A 94 4.71 7.25 -3.14
N ARG A 95 5.31 7.82 -2.10
CA ARG A 95 4.66 8.23 -0.84
C ARG A 95 4.57 9.75 -0.80
N ARG A 96 3.37 10.28 -1.02
CA ARG A 96 3.11 11.73 -0.96
C ARG A 96 2.50 12.11 0.38
N PRO A 97 2.86 13.26 0.97
CA PRO A 97 2.24 13.71 2.21
C PRO A 97 0.72 13.81 2.04
N ARG A 98 -0.03 13.17 2.95
CA ARG A 98 -1.52 13.17 2.97
C ARG A 98 -2.21 12.49 1.78
N GLN A 99 -1.52 11.63 1.03
CA GLN A 99 -2.14 10.84 -0.03
C GLN A 99 -1.83 9.35 0.15
N ARG A 100 -2.72 8.49 -0.37
CA ARG A 100 -2.48 7.05 -0.46
C ARG A 100 -1.21 6.81 -1.28
N PRO A 101 -0.30 5.91 -0.84
CA PRO A 101 0.86 5.53 -1.63
C PRO A 101 0.45 5.07 -3.03
N THR A 102 1.16 5.56 -4.05
CA THR A 102 0.94 5.13 -5.44
C THR A 102 2.01 4.11 -5.81
N ASP A 103 1.58 2.97 -6.35
CA ASP A 103 2.46 1.93 -6.87
C ASP A 103 2.31 1.87 -8.39
N GLN A 104 3.43 1.88 -9.10
CA GLN A 104 3.49 1.78 -10.55
C GLN A 104 4.61 0.83 -10.96
N THR A 105 4.29 -0.13 -11.82
CA THR A 105 5.30 -0.98 -12.46
C THR A 105 5.53 -0.51 -13.89
N GLN A 106 6.79 -0.23 -14.23
CA GLN A 106 7.20 0.19 -15.57
C GLN A 106 8.19 -0.83 -16.16
N TRP A 107 7.97 -1.18 -17.42
CA TRP A 107 8.84 -2.11 -18.15
C TRP A 107 9.75 -1.32 -19.06
N PHE A 108 11.02 -1.72 -19.14
CA PHE A 108 11.98 -0.99 -19.94
C PHE A 108 13.05 -1.90 -20.55
N SER A 109 13.65 -1.42 -21.63
CA SER A 109 14.87 -1.98 -22.21
C SER A 109 15.94 -0.90 -22.26
N ILE A 110 17.19 -1.27 -21.95
CA ILE A 110 18.33 -0.36 -22.07
C ILE A 110 18.88 -0.52 -23.48
N LEU A 111 18.84 0.55 -24.26
CA LEU A 111 19.37 0.60 -25.61
C LEU A 111 20.92 0.69 -25.58
N PRO A 112 21.63 0.37 -26.68
CA PRO A 112 23.10 0.40 -26.72
C PRO A 112 23.72 1.77 -26.45
N ASP A 113 22.95 2.84 -26.56
CA ASP A 113 23.33 4.22 -26.25
C ASP A 113 23.01 4.63 -24.80
N PHE A 114 22.63 3.66 -23.95
CA PHE A 114 22.18 3.83 -22.56
C PHE A 114 20.88 4.63 -22.41
N SER A 115 20.15 4.86 -23.51
CA SER A 115 18.79 5.40 -23.41
C SER A 115 17.81 4.30 -22.97
N LEU A 116 16.71 4.72 -22.35
CA LEU A 116 15.66 3.84 -21.88
C LEU A 116 14.52 3.80 -22.89
N ASP A 117 14.22 2.62 -23.43
CA ASP A 117 12.99 2.36 -24.16
C ASP A 117 11.91 1.93 -23.16
N LEU A 118 11.01 2.87 -22.83
CA LEU A 118 9.92 2.64 -21.91
C LEU A 118 8.79 1.92 -22.63
N GLN A 119 8.60 0.66 -22.28
CA GLN A 119 7.55 -0.15 -22.84
C GLN A 119 6.29 0.07 -22.00
N GLN A 120 5.15 0.27 -22.67
CA GLN A 120 3.89 -0.02 -22.02
C GLN A 120 4.01 -1.49 -21.61
N GLY A 121 3.88 -1.76 -20.31
CA GLY A 121 3.95 -3.15 -19.83
C GLY A 121 3.02 -4.03 -20.66
N PRO A 122 3.23 -5.36 -20.69
CA PRO A 122 2.23 -6.24 -21.29
C PRO A 122 0.90 -5.77 -20.77
N SER A 123 0.08 -5.20 -21.66
CA SER A 123 -1.21 -4.66 -21.28
C SER A 123 -1.86 -5.82 -20.58
N VAL A 124 -2.11 -5.68 -19.28
CA VAL A 124 -3.27 -6.32 -18.69
C VAL A 124 -4.45 -5.53 -19.27
N GLU A 125 -4.58 -5.57 -20.59
CA GLU A 125 -5.87 -5.61 -21.23
C GLU A 125 -6.52 -6.73 -20.46
N SER A 126 -7.58 -6.37 -19.75
CA SER A 126 -8.55 -7.27 -19.18
C SER A 126 -8.86 -8.31 -20.25
N GLN A 127 -8.05 -9.38 -20.31
CA GLN A 127 -8.35 -10.53 -21.12
C GLN A 127 -9.66 -11.02 -20.52
N PRO A 128 -10.75 -11.09 -21.29
CA PRO A 128 -11.77 -12.05 -20.94
C PRO A 128 -11.04 -13.38 -20.93
N TYR A 129 -10.84 -13.89 -19.72
CA TYR A 129 -10.22 -15.16 -19.40
C TYR A 129 -10.59 -16.20 -20.48
N SER A 130 -9.72 -16.38 -21.47
CA SER A 130 -9.91 -17.32 -22.57
C SER A 130 -8.72 -18.25 -22.52
N ASP A 131 -8.80 -19.15 -21.55
CA ASP A 131 -7.96 -20.33 -21.37
C ASP A 131 -8.08 -21.24 -22.60
N PRO A 132 -6.99 -21.53 -23.35
CA PRO A 132 -6.92 -22.68 -24.22
C PRO A 132 -6.23 -23.82 -23.44
N HIS A 133 -7.05 -24.57 -22.71
CA HIS A 133 -6.80 -25.90 -22.15
C HIS A 133 -5.77 -26.02 -21.01
N ILE A 134 -6.07 -25.43 -19.86
CA ILE A 134 -5.78 -26.08 -18.57
C ILE A 134 -6.97 -27.01 -18.26
N PRO A 135 -6.79 -28.34 -18.10
CA PRO A 135 -7.88 -29.15 -17.58
C PRO A 135 -8.33 -28.51 -16.27
N LEU A 136 -9.64 -28.30 -16.13
CA LEU A 136 -10.32 -27.76 -14.95
C LEU A 136 -9.97 -28.61 -13.72
N VAL A 137 -8.77 -28.43 -13.19
CA VAL A 137 -8.34 -29.01 -11.93
C VAL A 137 -8.82 -28.01 -10.89
N ASP A 138 -9.86 -28.41 -10.18
CA ASP A 138 -10.37 -27.68 -9.04
C ASP A 138 -9.17 -27.33 -8.12
N PRO A 139 -8.88 -26.03 -7.88
CA PRO A 139 -7.72 -25.59 -7.09
C PRO A 139 -7.74 -26.13 -5.65
N THR A 140 -8.87 -26.69 -5.21
CA THR A 140 -9.02 -27.33 -3.90
C THR A 140 -8.50 -28.78 -3.84
N THR A 141 -8.07 -29.36 -4.96
CA THR A 141 -7.64 -30.77 -5.05
C THR A 141 -6.32 -31.10 -4.36
N HIS A 142 -5.45 -30.13 -4.10
CA HIS A 142 -4.15 -30.31 -3.45
C HIS A 142 -4.11 -29.94 -1.96
N LEU A 143 -5.28 -29.73 -1.34
CA LEU A 143 -5.34 -29.34 0.06
C LEU A 143 -5.27 -30.58 0.96
N THR A 144 -4.49 -30.48 2.03
CA THR A 144 -4.39 -31.51 3.08
C THR A 144 -5.65 -31.60 3.94
N PHE A 145 -6.65 -30.75 3.69
CA PHE A 145 -7.93 -30.71 4.37
C PHE A 145 -9.05 -30.49 3.35
N ASN A 146 -10.23 -31.04 3.65
CA ASN A 146 -11.39 -30.98 2.77
C ASN A 146 -12.10 -29.62 2.90
N LEU A 147 -12.20 -28.87 1.80
CA LEU A 147 -12.99 -27.63 1.73
C LEU A 147 -14.46 -27.86 1.33
N HIS A 148 -14.80 -29.07 0.90
CA HIS A 148 -16.16 -29.41 0.49
C HIS A 148 -16.93 -29.98 1.68
N LEU A 149 -18.03 -29.33 2.02
CA LEU A 149 -18.99 -29.88 2.99
C LEU A 149 -19.68 -31.09 2.37
N SER A 150 -19.70 -32.20 3.12
CA SER A 150 -20.60 -33.30 2.81
C SER A 150 -22.06 -32.85 2.91
N LYS A 151 -22.97 -33.60 2.27
CA LYS A 151 -24.41 -33.31 2.32
C LYS A 151 -24.91 -33.16 3.77
N LYS A 152 -24.42 -34.01 4.68
CA LYS A 152 -24.78 -33.97 6.10
C LYS A 152 -24.26 -32.72 6.80
N GLU A 153 -23.04 -32.28 6.51
CA GLU A 153 -22.45 -31.07 7.11
C GLU A 153 -23.14 -29.80 6.60
N ARG A 154 -23.52 -29.76 5.32
CA ARG A 154 -24.32 -28.65 4.77
C ARG A 154 -25.69 -28.58 5.44
N GLU A 155 -26.41 -29.70 5.56
CA GLU A 155 -27.69 -29.76 6.28
C GLU A 155 -27.54 -29.36 7.76
N ALA A 156 -26.46 -29.77 8.43
CA ALA A 156 -26.17 -29.38 9.81
C ALA A 156 -25.86 -27.88 9.94
N ARG A 157 -25.10 -27.30 9.01
CA ARG A 157 -24.80 -25.87 8.98
C ARG A 157 -26.07 -25.05 8.74
N ASP A 158 -26.88 -25.46 7.79
CA ASP A 158 -28.09 -24.72 7.38
C ASP A 158 -29.22 -24.83 8.43
N SER A 159 -29.19 -25.87 9.28
CA SER A 159 -30.11 -26.02 10.43
C SER A 159 -29.59 -25.36 11.72
N LEU A 160 -28.36 -24.86 11.73
CA LEU A 160 -27.77 -24.22 12.89
C LEU A 160 -28.41 -22.84 13.12
N THR A 161 -29.15 -22.69 14.21
CA THR A 161 -29.69 -21.38 14.61
C THR A 161 -28.56 -20.51 15.16
N LEU A 162 -28.31 -19.36 14.53
CA LEU A 162 -27.28 -18.44 14.98
C LEU A 162 -27.64 -17.81 16.35
N PRO A 163 -26.70 -17.64 17.29
CA PRO A 163 -26.97 -17.15 18.65
C PRO A 163 -27.70 -15.80 18.74
N PHE A 164 -27.61 -14.97 17.70
CA PHE A 164 -28.20 -13.63 17.65
C PHE A 164 -29.30 -13.47 16.60
N GLN A 165 -29.71 -14.56 15.95
CA GLN A 165 -30.82 -14.51 14.99
C GLN A 165 -32.13 -14.64 15.75
N PHE A 166 -32.76 -13.50 16.01
CA PHE A 166 -34.12 -13.45 16.52
C PHE A 166 -35.11 -13.85 15.42
N SER A 167 -36.19 -14.54 15.77
CA SER A 167 -37.31 -14.74 14.84
C SER A 167 -37.87 -13.38 14.40
N SER A 168 -38.45 -13.30 13.20
CA SER A 168 -39.08 -12.06 12.72
C SER A 168 -40.11 -11.52 13.72
N GLU A 169 -40.84 -12.41 14.40
CA GLU A 169 -41.76 -12.08 15.48
C GLU A 169 -41.06 -11.44 16.69
N LYS A 170 -39.92 -11.99 17.13
CA LYS A 170 -39.15 -11.44 18.26
C LYS A 170 -38.47 -10.12 17.89
N GLN A 171 -37.98 -9.98 16.65
CA GLN A 171 -37.48 -8.70 16.14
C GLN A 171 -38.60 -7.65 16.14
N GLN A 172 -39.78 -7.99 15.62
CA GLN A 172 -40.93 -7.09 15.64
C GLN A 172 -41.40 -6.76 17.06
N ALA A 173 -41.32 -7.70 18.00
CA ALA A 173 -41.66 -7.44 19.40
C ALA A 173 -40.65 -6.52 20.10
N LEU A 174 -39.36 -6.62 19.77
CA LEU A 174 -38.31 -5.74 20.30
C LEU A 174 -38.33 -4.34 19.66
N LEU A 175 -38.71 -4.25 18.38
CA LEU A 175 -38.81 -2.99 17.64
C LEU A 175 -40.14 -2.25 17.87
N ARG A 176 -41.15 -2.91 18.41
CA ARG A 176 -42.42 -2.27 18.75
C ARG A 176 -42.28 -1.47 20.05
N PRO A 177 -42.63 -0.18 20.05
CA PRO A 177 -42.77 0.59 21.27
C PRO A 177 -43.79 -0.11 22.18
N ARG A 178 -43.37 -0.51 23.38
CA ARG A 178 -44.31 -0.99 24.40
C ARG A 178 -45.25 0.18 24.74
N PRO A 179 -46.58 -0.03 24.83
CA PRO A 179 -47.56 1.05 25.05
C PRO A 179 -47.30 1.94 26.28
N ASP A 180 -46.45 1.49 27.20
CA ASP A 180 -46.19 2.13 28.50
C ASP A 180 -44.74 2.63 28.66
N GLN A 181 -43.90 2.55 27.62
CA GLN A 181 -42.47 2.87 27.71
C GLN A 181 -42.16 4.16 26.95
N ALA A 182 -41.72 5.19 27.68
CA ALA A 182 -41.28 6.46 27.13
C ALA A 182 -40.26 6.23 26.00
N THR A 183 -40.41 6.96 24.90
CA THR A 183 -39.55 6.88 23.72
C THR A 183 -38.10 7.18 24.12
N SER A 184 -37.27 6.15 24.26
CA SER A 184 -35.84 6.32 24.51
C SER A 184 -35.17 6.76 23.21
N HIS A 185 -34.93 8.06 23.08
CA HIS A 185 -34.17 8.60 21.95
C HIS A 185 -32.67 8.43 22.24
N ILE A 186 -31.98 7.71 21.35
CA ILE A 186 -30.52 7.69 21.34
C ILE A 186 -30.09 8.93 20.56
N PHE A 187 -29.46 9.87 21.25
CA PHE A 187 -28.84 11.04 20.62
C PHE A 187 -27.38 10.70 20.37
N TYR A 188 -27.04 10.53 19.09
CA TYR A 188 -25.67 10.42 18.64
C TYR A 188 -25.22 11.77 18.11
N GLU A 189 -24.15 12.32 18.67
CA GLU A 189 -23.46 13.48 18.11
C GLU A 189 -22.23 12.97 17.37
N PRO A 190 -22.16 13.11 16.04
CA PRO A 190 -20.99 12.70 15.28
C PRO A 190 -19.76 13.50 15.73
N ASP A 191 -18.68 12.80 16.03
CA ASP A 191 -17.43 13.47 16.38
C ASP A 191 -16.58 13.79 15.13
N ALA A 192 -15.52 14.58 15.31
CA ALA A 192 -14.67 15.02 14.20
C ALA A 192 -13.83 13.90 13.56
N TYR A 193 -13.90 12.68 14.11
CA TYR A 193 -13.20 11.48 13.67
C TYR A 193 -14.17 10.39 13.17
N ASP A 194 -15.48 10.64 13.16
CA ASP A 194 -16.44 9.82 12.43
C ASP A 194 -16.21 10.01 10.92
N ASP A 195 -15.29 9.20 10.39
CA ASP A 195 -15.08 8.99 8.98
C ASP A 195 -16.28 8.25 8.41
N LEU A 196 -17.30 9.00 8.02
CA LEU A 196 -18.27 8.53 7.03
C LEU A 196 -17.53 8.40 5.69
N ASP A 197 -16.78 7.33 5.54
CA ASP A 197 -16.29 6.91 4.23
C ASP A 197 -17.52 6.65 3.35
N GLN A 198 -17.52 7.25 2.15
CA GLN A 198 -18.62 7.09 1.19
C GLN A 198 -18.53 5.76 0.43
N GLU A 199 -17.60 4.89 0.82
CA GLU A 199 -17.29 3.65 0.12
C GLU A 199 -17.93 2.52 0.91
N ASP A 200 -19.18 2.21 0.56
CA ASP A 200 -19.88 1.04 1.11
C ASP A 200 -19.07 -0.20 0.68
N PRO A 201 -18.49 -0.98 1.61
CA PRO A 201 -17.57 -2.07 1.30
C PRO A 201 -18.27 -3.28 0.64
N ASP A 202 -19.54 -3.14 0.31
CA ASP A 202 -20.43 -4.07 -0.36
C ASP A 202 -20.91 -3.56 -1.74
N ASP A 203 -20.55 -2.35 -2.16
CA ASP A 203 -20.85 -1.82 -3.51
C ASP A 203 -20.08 -2.55 -4.64
N ASP A 204 -19.01 -3.28 -4.32
CA ASP A 204 -18.27 -4.15 -5.23
C ASP A 204 -18.62 -5.65 -5.11
N LEU A 205 -19.61 -6.00 -4.27
CA LEU A 205 -20.08 -7.37 -4.10
C LEU A 205 -21.17 -7.71 -5.12
N ASP A 206 -20.79 -8.43 -6.18
CA ASP A 206 -21.73 -9.10 -7.07
C ASP A 206 -22.38 -10.31 -6.35
N ILE A 207 -23.55 -10.11 -5.72
CA ILE A 207 -24.38 -11.18 -5.10
C ILE A 207 -25.54 -11.64 -5.99
#